data_AF-A0A5B0H952-F1
#
_entry.id   AF-A0A5B0H952-F1
#
_cell.length_a   1.000
_cell.length_b   1.000
_cell.length_c   1.000
_cell.angle_alpha   90.00
_cell.angle_beta   90.00
_cell.angle_gamma   90.00
#
_symmetry.space_group_name_H-M   'P 1'
#
loop_
_entity.id
_entity.type
_entity.pdbx_description
1 polymer ?
#
loop_
_entity_poly.entity_id
_entity_poly.type
_entity_poly.pdbx_seq_one_letter_code
_entity_poly.pdbx_strand_id
1 'polypeptide(L)'
;MTGISRRRALGAGVAGVAGVAGLAATGGTAGAGAPTPPRTGQPGHLFHLAATEPNNFDGGWLRGANEQNFPVLAGQQGSVYLAHLDPGGIREPHWHPTAWELNYIVSGTAKWTILGTHPDGEYHNDVFTAQRGDLVFAPTGLFHYFENASTTEPLDVLIVFNTSTAEPDDDIGIVGSLNAIPRDVLAASFGVPESAFAQVPQRIEPVVITRRR
;
A
#
# COMPACT_ATOMS: atom_id res chain seq x y z
N MET A 1 -8.41 28.22 54.52
CA MET A 1 -7.49 27.54 53.58
C MET A 1 -8.37 26.84 52.55
N THR A 2 -8.54 27.50 51.41
CA THR A 2 -9.62 27.31 50.44
C THR A 2 -9.16 26.46 49.26
N GLY A 3 -9.96 25.45 48.90
CA GLY A 3 -9.70 24.50 47.82
C GLY A 3 -9.87 25.10 46.42
N ILE A 4 -9.11 24.56 45.46
CA ILE A 4 -9.12 24.96 44.05
C ILE A 4 -9.92 23.90 43.25
N SER A 5 -11.02 24.35 42.65
CA SER A 5 -11.88 23.58 41.74
C SER A 5 -11.37 23.70 40.29
N ARG A 6 -11.21 22.54 39.63
CA ARG A 6 -10.88 22.41 38.21
C ARG A 6 -12.13 22.62 37.35
N ARG A 7 -12.45 23.87 36.99
CA ARG A 7 -13.35 24.23 35.87
C ARG A 7 -13.35 25.75 35.68
N ARG A 8 -12.54 26.25 34.72
CA ARG A 8 -12.79 27.41 33.84
C ARG A 8 -11.50 27.83 33.13
N ALA A 9 -11.41 27.50 31.85
CA ALA A 9 -10.70 28.31 30.86
C ALA A 9 -11.30 27.99 29.49
N LEU A 10 -12.56 28.42 29.29
CA LEU A 10 -13.10 28.68 27.95
C LEU A 10 -12.86 30.16 27.69
N GLY A 11 -11.79 30.45 26.95
CA GLY A 11 -11.53 31.76 26.35
C GLY A 11 -11.74 31.64 24.85
N ALA A 12 -12.67 32.42 24.34
CA ALA A 12 -13.08 32.45 22.95
C ALA A 12 -11.91 32.82 22.03
N GLY A 13 -11.71 32.00 20.99
CA GLY A 13 -10.91 32.31 19.82
C GLY A 13 -11.66 31.83 18.58
N VAL A 14 -12.37 32.75 17.93
CA VAL A 14 -12.90 32.54 16.59
C VAL A 14 -11.71 32.59 15.64
N ALA A 15 -11.32 31.44 15.10
CA ALA A 15 -10.38 31.34 13.99
C ALA A 15 -11.06 30.54 12.88
N GLY A 16 -11.15 31.16 11.71
CA GLY A 16 -11.97 30.70 10.59
C GLY A 16 -11.59 29.33 10.06
N VAL A 17 -12.62 28.62 9.60
CA VAL A 17 -12.49 27.42 8.78
C VAL A 17 -11.88 27.85 7.43
N ALA A 18 -10.56 27.73 7.30
CA ALA A 18 -9.92 27.73 6.00
C ALA A 18 -10.05 26.31 5.44
N GLY A 19 -10.89 26.16 4.42
CA GLY A 19 -11.01 24.93 3.66
C GLY A 19 -9.65 24.55 3.08
N VAL A 20 -9.20 23.34 3.39
CA VAL A 20 -8.04 22.74 2.73
C VAL A 20 -8.52 22.32 1.34
N ALA A 21 -8.33 23.21 0.37
CA ALA A 21 -8.44 22.88 -1.04
C ALA A 21 -7.38 21.82 -1.36
N GLY A 22 -7.81 20.73 -1.99
CA GLY A 22 -6.94 19.62 -2.36
C GLY A 22 -5.77 20.09 -3.22
N LEU A 23 -4.56 19.69 -2.82
CA LEU A 23 -3.43 19.68 -3.73
C LEU A 23 -3.63 18.49 -4.67
N ALA A 24 -4.17 18.77 -5.85
CA ALA A 24 -4.01 17.89 -7.00
C ALA A 24 -2.51 17.87 -7.36
N ALA A 25 -1.82 16.79 -7.00
CA ALA A 25 -0.50 16.51 -7.52
C ALA A 25 -0.65 16.19 -9.02
N THR A 26 -0.25 17.12 -9.88
CA THR A 26 -0.06 16.86 -11.31
C THR A 26 1.23 16.06 -11.49
N GLY A 27 1.19 14.78 -11.13
CA GLY A 27 2.20 13.78 -11.50
C GLY A 27 1.90 13.28 -12.91
N GLY A 28 2.92 13.27 -13.77
CA GLY A 28 2.78 12.85 -15.17
C GLY A 28 2.22 11.44 -15.28
N THR A 29 1.20 11.29 -16.12
CA THR A 29 0.62 10.00 -16.51
C THR A 29 1.69 9.16 -17.19
N ALA A 30 2.32 8.25 -16.44
CA ALA A 30 2.83 7.03 -17.05
C ALA A 30 1.58 6.34 -17.63
N GLY A 31 1.55 6.19 -18.96
CA GLY A 31 0.33 5.85 -19.69
C GLY A 31 -0.35 4.62 -19.11
N ALA A 32 -1.54 4.83 -18.53
CA ALA A 32 -2.51 3.76 -18.38
C ALA A 32 -2.72 3.18 -19.78
N GLY A 33 -2.23 1.95 -20.00
CA GLY A 33 -2.49 1.23 -21.24
C GLY A 33 -3.99 1.26 -21.48
N ALA A 34 -4.40 1.64 -22.70
CA ALA A 34 -5.80 1.65 -23.07
C ALA A 34 -6.46 0.32 -22.66
N PRO A 35 -7.72 0.33 -22.15
CA PRO A 35 -8.40 -0.89 -21.75
C PRO A 35 -8.32 -1.89 -22.89
N THR A 36 -7.69 -3.04 -22.63
CA THR A 36 -7.57 -4.08 -23.64
C THR A 36 -8.99 -4.52 -23.97
N PRO A 37 -9.47 -4.35 -25.21
CA PRO A 37 -10.82 -4.75 -25.54
C PRO A 37 -11.00 -6.22 -25.19
N PRO A 38 -12.17 -6.62 -24.63
CA PRO A 38 -12.40 -8.01 -24.29
C PRO A 38 -12.09 -8.88 -25.51
N ARG A 39 -11.22 -9.88 -25.35
CA ARG A 39 -10.90 -10.84 -26.39
C ARG A 39 -12.22 -11.42 -26.91
N THR A 40 -12.58 -11.07 -28.14
CA THR A 40 -13.82 -11.50 -28.79
C THR A 40 -13.95 -13.02 -28.67
N GLY A 41 -14.97 -13.49 -27.93
CA GLY A 41 -15.27 -14.92 -27.72
C GLY A 41 -14.91 -15.51 -26.35
N GLN A 42 -14.30 -14.75 -25.42
CA GLN A 42 -14.14 -15.20 -24.03
C GLN A 42 -15.42 -14.90 -23.21
N PRO A 43 -15.87 -15.81 -22.33
CA PRO A 43 -16.97 -15.52 -21.41
C PRO A 43 -16.60 -14.31 -20.54
N GLY A 44 -17.49 -13.31 -20.44
CA GLY A 44 -17.26 -12.11 -19.62
C GLY A 44 -17.11 -12.37 -18.11
N HIS A 45 -17.21 -13.63 -17.68
CA HIS A 45 -17.02 -14.10 -16.31
C HIS A 45 -15.68 -14.82 -16.09
N LEU A 46 -14.84 -14.95 -17.11
CA LEU A 46 -13.53 -15.58 -17.03
C LEU A 46 -12.43 -14.58 -17.38
N PHE A 47 -11.53 -14.33 -16.44
CA PHE A 47 -10.35 -13.49 -16.64
C PHE A 47 -9.08 -14.31 -16.46
N HIS A 48 -8.24 -14.35 -17.49
CA HIS A 48 -6.97 -15.10 -17.46
C HIS A 48 -5.86 -14.27 -16.81
N LEU A 49 -5.91 -14.10 -15.48
CA LEU A 49 -4.99 -13.24 -14.72
C LEU A 49 -3.51 -13.55 -15.00
N ALA A 50 -3.13 -14.83 -14.99
CA ALA A 50 -1.75 -15.25 -15.26
C ALA A 50 -1.30 -15.05 -16.72
N ALA A 51 -2.19 -14.61 -17.62
CA ALA A 51 -1.89 -14.34 -19.02
C ALA A 51 -1.88 -12.85 -19.36
N THR A 52 -2.13 -11.95 -18.40
CA THR A 52 -2.04 -10.50 -18.63
C THR A 52 -0.59 -10.06 -18.72
N GLU A 53 -0.33 -8.96 -19.43
CA GLU A 53 0.98 -8.32 -19.40
C GLU A 53 1.35 -7.90 -17.97
N PRO A 54 2.58 -8.18 -17.51
CA PRO A 54 3.04 -7.77 -16.19
C PRO A 54 3.52 -6.31 -16.16
N ASN A 55 3.25 -5.64 -15.06
CA ASN A 55 4.02 -4.47 -14.62
C ASN A 55 5.31 -4.99 -13.97
N ASN A 56 6.46 -4.72 -14.59
CA ASN A 56 7.76 -5.21 -14.13
C ASN A 56 8.47 -4.19 -13.24
N PHE A 57 9.14 -4.67 -12.19
CA PHE A 57 9.91 -3.88 -11.23
C PHE A 57 11.26 -4.56 -10.92
N ASP A 58 12.11 -3.93 -10.11
CA ASP A 58 13.49 -4.41 -9.84
C ASP A 58 13.55 -5.74 -9.05
N GLY A 59 12.49 -6.10 -8.31
CA GLY A 59 12.43 -7.33 -7.53
C GLY A 59 11.34 -8.32 -7.92
N GLY A 60 10.71 -8.12 -9.09
CA GLY A 60 9.63 -9.00 -9.56
C GLY A 60 8.60 -8.28 -10.42
N TRP A 61 7.37 -8.79 -10.44
CA TRP A 61 6.30 -8.26 -11.28
C TRP A 61 4.91 -8.38 -10.66
N LEU A 62 3.98 -7.58 -11.16
CA LEU A 62 2.58 -7.56 -10.78
C LEU A 62 1.67 -7.72 -11.99
N ARG A 63 0.63 -8.56 -11.88
CA ARG A 63 -0.44 -8.71 -12.87
C ARG A 63 -1.78 -8.45 -12.21
N GLY A 64 -2.70 -7.76 -12.88
CA GLY A 64 -3.91 -7.26 -12.24
C GLY A 64 -5.20 -7.50 -13.04
N ALA A 65 -6.28 -7.72 -12.29
CA ALA A 65 -7.66 -7.63 -12.74
C ALA A 65 -8.38 -6.57 -11.90
N ASN A 66 -8.97 -5.59 -12.57
CA ASN A 66 -9.74 -4.51 -11.95
C ASN A 66 -10.87 -4.08 -12.90
N GLU A 67 -11.68 -3.09 -12.51
CA GLU A 67 -12.82 -2.68 -13.34
C GLU A 67 -12.44 -2.10 -14.71
N GLN A 68 -11.20 -1.64 -14.92
CA GLN A 68 -10.76 -1.11 -16.21
C GLN A 68 -10.48 -2.22 -17.24
N ASN A 69 -10.08 -3.41 -16.80
CA ASN A 69 -9.73 -4.53 -17.69
C ASN A 69 -10.62 -5.78 -17.52
N PHE A 70 -11.40 -5.85 -16.44
CA PHE A 70 -12.35 -6.92 -16.17
C PHE A 70 -13.71 -6.31 -15.78
N PRO A 71 -14.57 -5.96 -16.78
CA PRO A 71 -15.79 -5.18 -16.55
C PRO A 71 -16.80 -5.77 -15.57
N VAL A 72 -16.73 -7.07 -15.26
CA VAL A 72 -17.60 -7.68 -14.23
C VAL A 72 -17.34 -7.10 -12.84
N LEU A 73 -16.15 -6.53 -12.62
CA LEU A 73 -15.76 -5.88 -11.36
C LEU A 73 -16.25 -4.43 -11.27
N ALA A 74 -16.80 -3.86 -12.34
CA ALA A 74 -17.27 -2.48 -12.34
C ALA A 74 -18.31 -2.24 -11.24
N GLY A 75 -18.00 -1.32 -10.33
CA GLY A 75 -18.84 -0.99 -9.18
C GLY A 75 -18.95 -2.08 -8.11
N GLN A 76 -18.17 -3.16 -8.20
CA GLN A 76 -18.15 -4.24 -7.20
C GLN A 76 -17.19 -3.96 -6.05
N GLN A 77 -16.37 -2.90 -6.13
CA GLN A 77 -15.32 -2.60 -5.15
C GLN A 77 -14.41 -3.81 -4.95
N GLY A 78 -13.88 -4.34 -6.04
CA GLY A 78 -13.04 -5.52 -6.03
C GLY A 78 -11.95 -5.45 -7.09
N SER A 79 -10.73 -5.80 -6.70
CA SER A 79 -9.60 -6.00 -7.60
C SER A 79 -8.73 -7.15 -7.11
N VAL A 80 -8.04 -7.80 -8.05
CA VAL A 80 -7.23 -8.99 -7.78
C VAL A 80 -5.91 -8.88 -8.50
N TYR A 81 -4.82 -9.11 -7.79
CA TYR A 81 -3.47 -9.02 -8.31
C TYR A 81 -2.68 -10.29 -8.02
N LEU A 82 -1.85 -10.71 -8.98
CA LEU A 82 -0.84 -11.73 -8.78
C LEU A 82 0.51 -11.02 -8.67
N ALA A 83 1.11 -11.05 -7.49
CA ALA A 83 2.44 -10.55 -7.22
C ALA A 83 3.44 -11.71 -7.28
N HIS A 84 4.51 -11.49 -8.03
CA HIS A 84 5.65 -12.37 -8.09
C HIS A 84 6.88 -11.64 -7.57
N LEU A 85 7.56 -12.23 -6.59
CA LEU A 85 8.79 -11.72 -6.04
C LEU A 85 9.91 -12.69 -6.38
N ASP A 86 10.95 -12.18 -7.04
CA ASP A 86 12.20 -12.91 -7.24
C ASP A 86 12.83 -13.28 -5.88
N PRO A 87 13.82 -14.19 -5.82
CA PRO A 87 14.56 -14.44 -4.59
C PRO A 87 15.12 -13.14 -3.98
N GLY A 88 14.77 -12.87 -2.72
CA GLY A 88 15.11 -11.61 -2.03
C GLY A 88 14.30 -10.37 -2.46
N GLY A 89 13.28 -10.55 -3.31
CA GLY A 89 12.30 -9.53 -3.67
C GLY A 89 11.45 -9.09 -2.47
N ILE A 90 10.96 -7.87 -2.51
CA ILE A 90 10.20 -7.20 -1.45
C ILE A 90 9.07 -6.44 -2.09
N ARG A 91 7.83 -6.73 -1.68
CA ARG A 91 6.72 -5.79 -1.87
C ARG A 91 6.96 -4.66 -0.89
N GLU A 92 7.24 -3.45 -1.38
CA GLU A 92 7.78 -2.37 -0.54
C GLU A 92 6.88 -2.06 0.66
N PRO A 93 7.41 -1.48 1.75
CA PRO A 93 6.57 -0.97 2.82
C PRO A 93 5.60 0.09 2.33
N HIS A 94 4.30 -0.19 2.51
CA HIS A 94 3.19 0.61 2.02
C HIS A 94 1.96 0.49 2.91
N TRP A 95 0.93 1.26 2.58
CA TRP A 95 -0.40 1.18 3.17
C TRP A 95 -1.44 1.58 2.14
N HIS A 96 -2.66 1.10 2.35
CA HIS A 96 -3.82 1.44 1.54
C HIS A 96 -4.73 2.39 2.32
N PRO A 97 -5.08 3.56 1.75
CA PRO A 97 -6.01 4.49 2.36
C PRO A 97 -7.47 4.05 2.19
N THR A 98 -7.79 3.23 1.18
CA THR A 98 -9.18 2.83 0.89
C THR A 98 -9.43 1.33 0.84
N ALA A 99 -8.38 0.49 0.77
CA ALA A 99 -8.53 -0.95 0.65
C ALA A 99 -8.10 -1.75 1.89
N TRP A 100 -8.80 -2.85 2.12
CA TRP A 100 -8.39 -4.02 2.89
C TRP A 100 -7.63 -4.92 1.91
N GLU A 101 -6.54 -5.55 2.36
CA GLU A 101 -5.75 -6.46 1.53
C GLU A 101 -5.83 -7.89 2.09
N LEU A 102 -6.31 -8.83 1.27
CA LEU A 102 -6.29 -10.26 1.58
C LEU A 102 -5.33 -10.99 0.65
N ASN A 103 -4.35 -11.64 1.24
CA ASN A 103 -3.25 -12.30 0.54
C ASN A 103 -3.37 -13.81 0.69
N TYR A 104 -3.29 -14.54 -0.41
CA TYR A 104 -3.17 -15.99 -0.43
C TYR A 104 -1.81 -16.38 -0.99
N ILE A 105 -1.02 -17.13 -0.22
CA ILE A 105 0.31 -17.57 -0.68
C ILE A 105 0.13 -18.76 -1.64
N VAL A 106 0.40 -18.51 -2.93
CA VAL A 106 0.23 -19.51 -4.00
C VAL A 106 1.43 -20.47 -4.03
N SER A 107 2.64 -19.94 -3.86
CA SER A 107 3.91 -20.67 -3.87
C SER A 107 4.95 -19.95 -3.02
N GLY A 108 5.99 -20.66 -2.57
CA GLY A 108 7.09 -20.07 -1.80
C GLY A 108 6.75 -19.75 -0.34
N THR A 109 7.59 -18.89 0.24
CA THR A 109 7.54 -18.49 1.65
C THR A 109 7.77 -16.98 1.76
N ALA A 110 6.79 -16.28 2.30
CA ALA A 110 6.82 -14.84 2.54
C ALA A 110 7.10 -14.57 4.02
N LYS A 111 7.99 -13.62 4.30
CA LYS A 111 8.10 -13.02 5.64
C LYS A 111 7.36 -11.70 5.64
N TRP A 112 6.35 -11.61 6.49
CA TRP A 112 5.44 -10.49 6.62
C TRP A 112 5.82 -9.59 7.77
N THR A 113 5.48 -8.31 7.62
CA THR A 113 5.49 -7.35 8.71
C THR A 113 4.27 -6.45 8.55
N ILE A 114 3.48 -6.33 9.62
CA ILE A 114 2.30 -5.48 9.70
C ILE A 114 2.45 -4.62 10.96
N LEU A 115 2.31 -3.31 10.81
CA LEU A 115 2.46 -2.37 11.91
C LEU A 115 1.37 -1.30 11.90
N GLY A 116 0.92 -0.94 13.09
CA GLY A 116 -0.08 0.09 13.30
C GLY A 116 -0.80 -0.06 14.63
N THR A 117 -1.75 0.83 14.87
CA THR A 117 -2.66 0.71 16.02
C THR A 117 -3.79 -0.25 15.68
N HIS A 118 -3.87 -1.35 16.42
CA HIS A 118 -4.88 -2.39 16.24
C HIS A 118 -6.23 -1.95 16.86
N PRO A 119 -7.33 -2.68 16.58
CA PRO A 119 -8.66 -2.36 17.12
C PRO A 119 -8.76 -2.35 18.66
N ASP A 120 -7.82 -2.97 19.36
CA ASP A 120 -7.67 -2.92 20.82
C ASP A 120 -7.09 -1.59 21.33
N GLY A 121 -6.61 -0.73 20.43
CA GLY A 121 -6.00 0.56 20.74
C GLY A 121 -4.50 0.48 21.03
N GLU A 122 -3.89 -0.71 20.95
CA GLU A 122 -2.46 -0.89 21.15
C GLU A 122 -1.71 -0.84 19.81
N TYR A 123 -0.47 -0.35 19.86
CA TYR A 123 0.42 -0.37 18.70
C TYR A 123 1.10 -1.74 18.63
N HIS A 124 0.89 -2.45 17.52
CA HIS A 124 1.54 -3.74 17.28
C HIS A 124 2.54 -3.63 16.12
N ASN A 125 3.53 -4.52 16.15
CA ASN A 125 4.49 -4.76 15.08
C ASN A 125 4.61 -6.27 14.91
N ASP A 126 3.72 -6.83 14.10
CA ASP A 126 3.58 -8.26 13.90
C ASP A 126 4.51 -8.71 12.78
N VAL A 127 5.47 -9.57 13.12
CA VAL A 127 6.43 -10.15 12.18
C VAL A 127 6.27 -11.67 12.19
N PHE A 128 5.95 -12.25 11.04
CA PHE A 128 5.68 -13.68 10.93
C PHE A 128 5.97 -14.19 9.52
N THR A 129 5.95 -15.51 9.35
CA THR A 129 6.13 -16.16 8.07
C THR A 129 4.81 -16.75 7.61
N ALA A 130 4.49 -16.62 6.33
CA ALA A 130 3.39 -17.29 5.66
C ALA A 130 3.93 -18.11 4.50
N GLN A 131 3.42 -19.31 4.32
CA GLN A 131 3.83 -20.26 3.28
C GLN A 131 2.63 -20.68 2.45
N ARG A 132 2.89 -21.45 1.40
CA ARG A 132 1.85 -21.97 0.50
C ARG A 132 0.60 -22.45 1.25
N GLY A 133 -0.55 -21.90 0.87
CA GLY A 133 -1.86 -22.24 1.45
C GLY A 133 -2.31 -21.32 2.58
N ASP A 134 -1.43 -20.51 3.14
CA ASP A 134 -1.78 -19.55 4.18
C ASP A 134 -2.49 -18.31 3.60
N LEU A 135 -3.33 -17.70 4.45
CA LEU A 135 -3.96 -16.40 4.21
C LEU A 135 -3.37 -15.36 5.15
N VAL A 136 -3.03 -14.19 4.62
CA VAL A 136 -2.60 -13.02 5.39
C VAL A 136 -3.53 -11.85 5.12
N PHE A 137 -4.00 -11.21 6.18
CA PHE A 137 -4.94 -10.10 6.09
C PHE A 137 -4.28 -8.83 6.61
N ALA A 138 -4.14 -7.82 5.75
CA ALA A 138 -3.67 -6.49 6.12
C ALA A 138 -4.86 -5.50 6.12
N PRO A 139 -5.26 -4.98 7.29
CA PRO A 139 -6.37 -4.03 7.38
C PRO A 139 -6.02 -2.68 6.72
N THR A 140 -7.03 -1.97 6.23
CA THR A 140 -6.88 -0.59 5.71
C THR A 140 -6.18 0.31 6.70
N GLY A 141 -5.26 1.14 6.22
CA GLY A 141 -4.53 2.09 7.05
C GLY A 141 -3.34 1.50 7.81
N LEU A 142 -3.20 0.18 7.92
CA LEU A 142 -2.04 -0.43 8.56
C LEU A 142 -0.89 -0.52 7.56
N PHE A 143 0.30 -0.12 8.02
CA PHE A 143 1.49 -0.15 7.19
C PHE A 143 2.03 -1.58 7.16
N HIS A 144 2.30 -2.12 5.98
CA HIS A 144 2.69 -3.51 5.82
C HIS A 144 3.67 -3.70 4.67
N TYR A 145 4.39 -4.82 4.72
CA TYR A 145 5.21 -5.32 3.63
C TYR A 145 5.42 -6.82 3.77
N PHE A 146 5.90 -7.42 2.68
CA PHE A 146 6.38 -8.78 2.70
C PHE A 146 7.59 -8.96 1.80
N GLU A 147 8.51 -9.81 2.26
CA GLU A 147 9.72 -10.17 1.55
C GLU A 147 9.70 -11.66 1.20
N ASN A 148 10.22 -12.00 0.01
CA ASN A 148 10.51 -13.38 -0.32
C ASN A 148 11.63 -13.87 0.62
N ALA A 149 11.28 -14.78 1.51
CA ALA A 149 12.20 -15.32 2.51
C ALA A 149 13.24 -16.28 1.89
N SER A 150 13.02 -16.72 0.65
CA SER A 150 13.93 -17.61 -0.07
C SER A 150 15.00 -16.83 -0.83
N THR A 151 16.21 -17.40 -0.86
CA THR A 151 17.34 -16.91 -1.66
C THR A 151 17.49 -17.65 -2.99
N THR A 152 16.67 -18.68 -3.25
CA THR A 152 16.78 -19.52 -4.46
C THR A 152 15.46 -19.71 -5.21
N GLU A 153 14.33 -19.60 -4.52
CA GLU A 153 13.00 -19.87 -5.10
C GLU A 153 12.17 -18.59 -5.16
N PRO A 154 11.31 -18.42 -6.17
CA PRO A 154 10.38 -17.31 -6.24
C PRO A 154 9.23 -17.43 -5.22
N LEU A 155 8.52 -16.33 -5.02
CA LEU A 155 7.31 -16.23 -4.20
C LEU A 155 6.18 -15.69 -5.06
N ASP A 156 5.07 -16.43 -5.14
CA ASP A 156 3.83 -15.96 -5.77
C ASP A 156 2.73 -15.76 -4.72
N VAL A 157 2.13 -14.57 -4.73
CA VAL A 157 1.04 -14.17 -3.82
C VAL A 157 -0.14 -13.67 -4.64
N LEU A 158 -1.32 -14.23 -4.39
CA LEU A 158 -2.57 -13.72 -4.91
C LEU A 158 -3.14 -12.72 -3.90
N ILE A 159 -3.29 -11.47 -4.33
CA ILE A 159 -3.72 -10.35 -3.52
C ILE A 159 -5.13 -9.94 -3.96
N VAL A 160 -6.03 -9.76 -3.01
CA VAL A 160 -7.42 -9.36 -3.25
C VAL A 160 -7.72 -8.12 -2.43
N PHE A 161 -8.26 -7.11 -3.09
CA PHE A 161 -8.64 -5.85 -2.47
C PHE A 161 -10.14 -5.63 -2.55
N ASN A 162 -10.69 -4.94 -1.54
CA ASN A 162 -12.09 -4.47 -1.55
C ASN A 162 -12.21 -3.02 -2.05
N THR A 163 -11.49 -2.66 -3.11
CA THR A 163 -11.57 -1.34 -3.76
C THR A 163 -11.70 -1.47 -5.27
N SER A 164 -12.29 -0.47 -5.91
CA SER A 164 -12.32 -0.33 -7.38
C SER A 164 -11.05 0.29 -7.93
N THR A 165 -10.25 0.97 -7.09
CA THR A 165 -9.00 1.59 -7.49
C THR A 165 -8.01 0.51 -7.94
N ALA A 166 -7.33 0.74 -9.06
CA ALA A 166 -6.32 -0.18 -9.55
C ALA A 166 -5.05 -0.05 -8.71
N GLU A 167 -4.38 -1.14 -8.42
CA GLU A 167 -3.01 -1.13 -7.94
C GLU A 167 -2.04 -0.70 -9.07
N PRO A 168 -1.07 0.20 -8.81
CA PRO A 168 -0.68 0.78 -7.52
C PRO A 168 -1.29 2.17 -7.19
N ASP A 169 -2.44 2.54 -7.76
CA ASP A 169 -3.04 3.86 -7.54
C ASP A 169 -3.69 4.01 -6.13
N ASP A 170 -3.97 2.90 -5.42
CA ASP A 170 -4.37 2.90 -4.00
C ASP A 170 -3.20 2.63 -3.05
N ASP A 171 -1.97 2.55 -3.55
CA ASP A 171 -0.76 2.27 -2.76
C ASP A 171 -0.07 3.59 -2.39
N ILE A 172 0.18 3.79 -1.09
CA ILE A 172 1.09 4.84 -0.60
C ILE A 172 2.36 4.19 -0.03
N GLY A 173 3.39 4.08 -0.85
CA GLY A 173 4.69 3.55 -0.46
C GLY A 173 5.46 4.39 0.56
N ILE A 174 6.53 3.83 1.14
CA ILE A 174 7.32 4.45 2.22
C ILE A 174 7.93 5.80 1.83
N VAL A 175 8.44 5.93 0.60
CA VAL A 175 9.02 7.19 0.12
C VAL A 175 7.93 8.26 -0.02
N GLY A 176 6.75 7.90 -0.54
CA GLY A 176 5.60 8.79 -0.60
C GLY A 176 5.15 9.23 0.80
N SER A 177 5.05 8.28 1.73
CA SER A 177 4.69 8.53 3.13
C SER A 177 5.65 9.48 3.83
N LEU A 178 6.96 9.29 3.67
CA LEU A 178 7.97 10.17 4.24
C LEU A 178 8.02 11.56 3.57
N ASN A 179 7.68 11.66 2.28
CA ASN A 179 7.65 12.95 1.58
C ASN A 179 6.36 13.74 1.80
N ALA A 180 5.30 13.10 2.29
CA ALA A 180 4.05 13.77 2.65
C ALA A 180 4.15 14.61 3.94
N ILE A 181 5.23 14.46 4.70
CA ILE A 181 5.44 15.14 5.99
C ILE A 181 6.66 16.08 5.89
N PRO A 182 6.54 17.36 6.29
CA PRO A 182 7.68 18.28 6.37
C PRO A 182 8.84 17.72 7.20
N ARG A 183 10.08 18.04 6.80
CA ARG A 183 11.29 17.46 7.42
C ARG A 183 11.46 17.85 8.88
N ASP A 184 11.09 19.07 9.24
CA ASP A 184 11.06 19.57 10.62
C ASP A 184 10.06 18.81 11.49
N VAL A 185 8.88 18.47 10.97
CA VAL A 185 7.86 17.67 11.66
C VAL A 185 8.33 16.22 11.85
N LEU A 186 8.95 15.61 10.84
CA LEU A 186 9.58 14.29 10.97
C LEU A 186 10.70 14.33 12.02
N ALA A 187 11.63 15.28 11.92
CA ALA A 187 12.72 15.47 12.87
C ALA A 187 12.21 15.59 14.31
N ALA A 188 11.19 16.41 14.53
CA ALA A 188 10.55 16.55 15.83
C ALA A 188 9.91 15.24 16.32
N SER A 189 9.23 14.50 15.43
CA SER A 189 8.53 13.25 15.77
C SER A 189 9.49 12.13 16.17
N PHE A 190 10.64 12.02 15.48
CA PHE A 190 11.65 10.99 15.75
C PHE A 190 12.72 11.43 16.77
N GLY A 191 12.73 12.69 17.19
CA GLY A 191 13.74 13.21 18.12
C GLY A 191 15.15 13.27 17.52
N VAL A 192 15.25 13.51 16.21
CA VAL A 192 16.52 13.53 15.45
C VAL A 192 16.68 14.87 14.70
N PRO A 193 17.88 15.28 14.29
CA PRO A 193 18.05 16.45 13.41
C PRO A 193 17.42 16.23 12.02
N GLU A 194 16.97 17.30 11.34
CA GLU A 194 16.46 17.21 9.97
C GLU A 194 17.43 16.55 8.99
N SER A 195 18.74 16.68 9.22
CA SER A 195 19.78 16.05 8.41
C SER A 195 19.71 14.52 8.41
N ALA A 196 19.04 13.88 9.39
CA ALA A 196 18.78 12.44 9.39
C ALA A 196 17.95 12.00 8.17
N PHE A 197 17.14 12.90 7.61
CA PHE A 197 16.29 12.65 6.45
C PHE A 197 16.87 13.19 5.13
N ALA A 198 18.12 13.65 5.13
CA ALA A 198 18.75 14.24 3.94
C ALA A 198 18.88 13.25 2.76
N GLN A 199 18.92 11.94 3.05
CA GLN A 199 19.03 10.89 2.06
C GLN A 199 17.67 10.32 1.62
N VAL A 200 16.55 10.80 2.18
CA VAL A 200 15.22 10.37 1.72
C VAL A 200 15.06 10.81 0.26
N PRO A 201 14.78 9.86 -0.67
CA PRO A 201 14.56 10.21 -2.07
C PRO A 201 13.42 11.21 -2.20
N GLN A 202 13.63 12.29 -2.96
CA GLN A 202 12.62 13.34 -3.16
C GLN A 202 11.66 13.01 -4.31
N ARG A 203 12.12 12.18 -5.25
CA ARG A 203 11.30 11.71 -6.36
C ARG A 203 10.41 10.58 -5.85
N ILE A 204 9.10 10.80 -5.90
CA ILE A 204 8.10 9.77 -5.64
C ILE A 204 7.84 9.06 -6.97
N GLU A 205 8.41 7.87 -7.12
CA GLU A 205 8.05 6.92 -8.17
C GLU A 205 7.43 5.70 -7.48
N PRO A 206 6.48 4.97 -8.12
CA PRO A 206 5.95 3.75 -7.55
C PRO A 206 7.08 2.70 -7.46
N VAL A 207 7.53 2.38 -6.25
CA VAL A 207 8.54 1.34 -6.00
C VAL A 207 7.82 0.09 -5.51
N VAL A 208 6.82 -0.37 -6.27
CA VAL A 208 5.89 -1.43 -5.84
C VAL A 208 6.63 -2.69 -5.37
N ILE A 209 7.54 -3.21 -6.21
CA ILE A 209 8.37 -4.37 -5.88
C ILE A 209 9.85 -4.02 -6.07
N THR A 210 10.63 -4.16 -5.01
CA THR A 210 12.09 -3.94 -4.99
C THR A 210 12.82 -5.18 -4.51
N ARG A 211 14.14 -5.12 -4.37
CA ARG A 211 14.96 -6.24 -3.86
C ARG A 211 15.91 -5.76 -2.78
N ARG A 212 16.24 -6.64 -1.84
CA ARG A 212 17.39 -6.43 -0.94
C ARG A 212 18.65 -6.26 -1.79
N ARG A 213 19.33 -5.13 -1.60
CA ARG A 213 20.64 -4.86 -2.21
C ARG A 213 21.76 -5.40 -1.34
#